data_AF-A0A973F3W7-F1
#
_entry.id   AF-A0A973F3W7-F1
#
_cell.length_a   1.000
_cell.length_b   1.000
_cell.length_c   1.000
_cell.angle_alpha   90.00
_cell.angle_beta   90.00
_cell.angle_gamma   90.00
#
_symmetry.space_group_name_H-M   'P 1'
#
loop_
_entity.id
_entity.type
_entity.pdbx_description
1 polymer ?
#
loop_
_entity_poly.entity_id
_entity_poly.type
_entity_poly.pdbx_seq_one_letter_code
_entity_poly.pdbx_strand_id
1 'polypeptide(L)'
;MLATTHVLVGASIGRVVTNPVAALVTAVGSHFVLDKVLHFWPRDLKKQSVILVTEWTMAVIFILFLSDNPDFLYSQFTGAIGGFLPDIVLLPLVKTKLGTWHVKRQSHGQKIKDALVEVS
;
A
#
# COMPACT_ATOMS: atom_id res chain seq x y z
N MET A 1 -4.46 2.57 -1.31
CA MET A 1 -4.73 1.45 -2.24
C MET A 1 -4.74 0.14 -1.44
N LEU A 2 -4.85 -1.04 -2.06
CA LEU A 2 -4.76 -2.30 -1.29
C LEU A 2 -3.30 -2.60 -0.87
N ALA A 3 -3.11 -3.24 0.29
CA ALA A 3 -1.80 -3.49 0.89
C ALA A 3 -0.86 -4.29 -0.02
N THR A 4 -1.37 -5.29 -0.76
CA THR A 4 -0.55 -6.09 -1.68
C THR A 4 0.10 -5.23 -2.74
N THR A 5 -0.59 -4.21 -3.26
CA THR A 5 -0.01 -3.38 -4.32
C THR A 5 1.15 -2.53 -3.80
N HIS A 6 1.00 -1.93 -2.62
CA HIS A 6 2.05 -1.14 -2.00
C HIS A 6 3.31 -1.99 -1.72
N VAL A 7 3.09 -3.17 -1.14
CA VAL A 7 4.14 -4.15 -0.87
C VAL A 7 4.85 -4.59 -2.15
N LEU A 8 4.08 -4.94 -3.20
CA LEU A 8 4.63 -5.45 -4.46
C LEU A 8 5.40 -4.41 -5.25
N VAL A 9 4.88 -3.20 -5.35
CA VAL A 9 5.58 -2.11 -6.03
C VAL A 9 6.84 -1.75 -5.27
N GLY A 10 6.78 -1.71 -3.93
CA GLY A 10 7.97 -1.54 -3.08
C GLY A 10 9.02 -2.62 -3.30
N ALA A 11 8.63 -3.90 -3.30
CA ALA A 11 9.53 -5.01 -3.59
C ALA A 11 10.14 -4.91 -5.00
N SER A 12 9.32 -4.53 -5.98
CA SER A 12 9.76 -4.35 -7.37
C SER A 12 10.75 -3.19 -7.51
N ILE A 13 10.54 -2.08 -6.79
CA ILE A 13 11.51 -0.98 -6.67
C ILE A 13 12.82 -1.52 -6.11
N GLY A 14 12.78 -2.35 -5.07
CA GLY A 14 13.96 -2.99 -4.50
C GLY A 14 14.72 -3.92 -5.47
N ARG A 15 14.07 -4.45 -6.50
CA ARG A 15 14.75 -5.22 -7.55
C ARG A 15 15.54 -4.32 -8.52
N VAL A 16 15.10 -3.07 -8.71
CA VAL A 16 15.76 -2.10 -9.59
C VAL A 16 16.77 -1.24 -8.83
N VAL A 17 16.42 -0.84 -7.61
CA VAL A 17 17.22 -0.03 -6.70
C VAL A 17 17.90 -0.97 -5.70
N THR A 18 19.11 -1.40 -6.04
CA THR A 18 19.88 -2.40 -5.26
C THR A 18 20.34 -1.91 -3.89
N ASN A 19 20.41 -0.60 -3.67
CA ASN A 19 20.72 -0.05 -2.35
C ASN A 19 19.48 -0.13 -1.43
N PRO A 20 19.53 -0.87 -0.30
CA PRO A 20 18.35 -1.10 0.54
C PRO A 20 17.75 0.18 1.15
N VAL A 21 18.58 1.16 1.50
CA VAL A 21 18.12 2.44 2.06
C VAL A 21 17.42 3.27 0.98
N ALA A 22 18.00 3.33 -0.22
CA ALA A 22 17.39 4.02 -1.35
C ALA A 22 16.09 3.33 -1.78
N ALA A 23 16.03 1.98 -1.76
CA ALA A 23 14.82 1.22 -2.05
C ALA A 23 13.71 1.54 -1.05
N LEU A 24 14.02 1.56 0.25
CA LEU A 24 13.09 1.95 1.31
C LEU A 24 12.51 3.35 1.07
N VAL A 25 13.37 4.36 0.89
CA VAL A 25 12.94 5.75 0.70
C VAL A 25 12.10 5.92 -0.57
N THR A 26 12.54 5.29 -1.67
CA THR A 26 11.81 5.35 -2.95
C THR A 26 10.47 4.65 -2.86
N ALA A 27 10.40 3.51 -2.15
CA ALA A 27 9.15 2.79 -1.92
C ALA A 27 8.16 3.59 -1.07
N VAL A 28 8.64 4.27 0.00
CA VAL A 28 7.81 5.20 0.78
C VAL A 28 7.28 6.34 -0.11
N GLY A 29 8.12 6.89 -0.99
CA GLY A 29 7.67 7.89 -1.96
C GLY A 29 6.60 7.33 -2.91
N SER A 30 6.80 6.12 -3.42
CA SER A 30 5.87 5.45 -4.33
C SER A 30 4.50 5.22 -3.71
N HIS A 31 4.44 4.94 -2.40
CA HIS A 31 3.20 4.75 -1.65
C HIS A 31 2.26 5.95 -1.87
N PHE A 32 2.74 7.17 -1.67
CA PHE A 32 1.93 8.37 -1.83
C PHE A 32 1.54 8.65 -3.28
N VAL A 33 2.34 8.21 -4.25
CA VAL A 33 1.99 8.33 -5.67
C VAL A 33 0.87 7.36 -6.01
N LEU A 34 0.99 6.09 -5.59
CA LEU A 34 -0.01 5.05 -5.79
C LEU A 34 -1.33 5.40 -5.13
N ASP A 35 -1.32 6.03 -3.96
CA ASP A 35 -2.54 6.45 -3.27
C ASP A 35 -3.39 7.48 -4.03
N LYS A 36 -2.83 8.12 -5.08
CA LYS A 36 -3.61 8.98 -5.98
C LYS A 36 -4.43 8.18 -7.00
N VAL A 37 -4.11 6.91 -7.22
CA VAL A 37 -4.86 6.03 -8.13
C VAL A 37 -6.21 5.71 -7.51
N LEU A 38 -7.25 5.72 -8.34
CA LEU A 38 -8.62 5.43 -7.95
C LEU A 38 -8.70 4.03 -7.32
N HIS A 39 -9.17 3.95 -6.08
CA HIS A 39 -9.41 2.68 -5.40
C HIS A 39 -10.67 2.78 -4.52
N PHE A 40 -11.28 1.62 -4.27
CA PHE A 40 -12.51 1.48 -3.49
C PHE A 40 -12.26 0.59 -2.29
N TRP A 41 -12.83 0.96 -1.14
CA TRP A 41 -12.78 0.15 0.07
C TRP A 41 -14.21 -0.24 0.48
N PRO A 42 -14.47 -1.52 0.83
CA PRO A 42 -15.79 -1.91 1.32
C PRO A 42 -16.11 -1.18 2.62
N ARG A 43 -17.38 -0.83 2.86
CA ARG A 43 -17.84 -0.30 4.17
C ARG A 43 -18.20 -1.40 5.18
N ASP A 44 -18.44 -2.61 4.70
CA ASP A 44 -18.79 -3.78 5.50
C ASP A 44 -17.54 -4.38 6.17
N LEU A 45 -17.52 -4.38 7.51
CA LEU A 45 -16.37 -4.84 8.30
C LEU A 45 -16.00 -6.30 8.02
N LYS A 46 -16.97 -7.20 7.80
CA LYS A 46 -16.69 -8.61 7.51
C LYS A 46 -16.02 -8.75 6.15
N LYS A 47 -16.51 -8.03 5.14
CA LYS A 47 -15.90 -8.00 3.80
C LYS A 47 -14.50 -7.37 3.84
N GLN A 48 -14.31 -6.31 4.64
CA GLN A 48 -12.99 -5.71 4.85
C GLN A 48 -12.00 -6.69 5.44
N SER A 49 -12.37 -7.44 6.49
CA SER A 49 -11.47 -8.43 7.11
C SER A 49 -11.07 -9.52 6.13
N VAL A 50 -12.01 -10.05 5.34
CA VAL A 50 -11.70 -11.07 4.30
C VAL A 50 -10.72 -10.52 3.27
N ILE A 51 -10.98 -9.33 2.73
CA ILE A 51 -10.10 -8.69 1.75
C ILE A 51 -8.71 -8.44 2.33
N LEU A 52 -8.63 -7.92 3.56
CA LEU A 52 -7.34 -7.68 4.24
C LEU A 52 -6.53 -8.97 4.39
N VAL A 53 -7.15 -10.06 4.84
CA VAL A 53 -6.46 -11.35 4.98
C VAL A 53 -5.98 -11.84 3.62
N THR A 54 -6.84 -11.82 2.60
CA THR A 54 -6.48 -12.23 1.23
C THR A 54 -5.32 -11.40 0.69
N GLU A 55 -5.34 -10.08 0.87
CA GLU A 55 -4.28 -9.17 0.44
C GLU A 55 -2.94 -9.49 1.13
N TRP A 56 -2.93 -9.63 2.45
CA TRP A 56 -1.69 -9.95 3.16
C TRP A 56 -1.14 -11.33 2.78
N THR A 57 -2.01 -12.33 2.58
CA THR A 57 -1.59 -13.64 2.08
C THR A 57 -0.98 -13.54 0.68
N MET A 58 -1.63 -12.83 -0.25
CA MET A 58 -1.10 -12.63 -1.61
C MET A 58 0.23 -11.87 -1.59
N ALA A 59 0.35 -10.83 -0.75
CA ALA A 59 1.56 -10.04 -0.60
C ALA A 59 2.76 -10.92 -0.18
N VAL A 60 2.56 -11.79 0.82
CA VAL A 60 3.60 -12.73 1.27
C VAL A 60 3.99 -13.69 0.14
N ILE A 61 3.01 -14.32 -0.52
CA ILE A 61 3.27 -15.26 -1.63
C ILE A 61 4.09 -14.59 -2.73
N PHE A 62 3.73 -13.36 -3.12
CA PHE A 62 4.45 -12.68 -4.18
C PHE A 62 5.84 -12.18 -3.75
N ILE A 63 6.04 -11.76 -2.50
CA ILE A 63 7.39 -11.47 -2.01
C ILE A 63 8.25 -12.73 -2.12
N LEU A 64 7.74 -13.89 -1.70
CA LEU A 64 8.48 -15.15 -1.81
C LEU A 64 8.81 -15.49 -3.26
N PHE A 65 7.91 -15.21 -4.20
CA PHE A 65 8.16 -15.39 -5.63
C PHE A 65 9.19 -14.38 -6.20
N LEU A 66 9.18 -13.13 -5.75
CA LEU A 66 10.10 -12.09 -6.20
C LEU A 66 11.50 -12.23 -5.60
N SER A 67 11.63 -12.85 -4.43
CA SER A 67 12.91 -13.10 -3.74
C SER A 67 13.64 -14.33 -4.29
N ASP A 68 13.53 -14.59 -5.58
CA ASP A 68 14.17 -15.70 -6.30
C ASP A 68 15.70 -15.53 -6.43
N ASN A 69 16.20 -14.31 -6.25
CA ASN A 69 17.61 -13.97 -6.40
C ASN A 69 18.16 -13.33 -5.10
N PRO A 70 19.19 -13.93 -4.48
CA PRO A 70 19.78 -13.43 -3.23
C PRO A 70 20.43 -12.05 -3.37
N ASP A 71 20.89 -11.66 -4.55
CA ASP A 71 21.58 -10.38 -4.79
C ASP A 71 20.68 -9.17 -4.52
N PHE A 72 19.36 -9.33 -4.68
CA PHE A 72 18.37 -8.27 -4.50
C PHE A 72 17.55 -8.43 -3.22
N LEU A 73 17.77 -9.50 -2.44
CA LEU A 73 16.88 -9.89 -1.36
C LEU A 73 16.69 -8.76 -0.34
N TYR A 74 17.79 -8.16 0.12
CA TYR A 74 17.73 -7.06 1.09
C TYR A 74 17.04 -5.80 0.55
N SER A 75 17.30 -5.43 -0.70
CA SER A 75 16.67 -4.26 -1.31
C SER A 75 15.19 -4.49 -1.61
N GLN A 76 14.81 -5.69 -2.02
CA GLN A 76 13.41 -6.10 -2.21
C GLN A 76 12.65 -6.09 -0.88
N PHE A 77 13.21 -6.66 0.19
CA PHE A 77 12.56 -6.64 1.51
C PHE A 77 12.41 -5.23 2.06
N THR A 78 13.46 -4.40 2.00
CA THR A 78 13.39 -3.01 2.46
C THR A 78 12.45 -2.16 1.60
N GLY A 79 12.43 -2.37 0.29
CA GLY A 79 11.44 -1.77 -0.60
C GLY A 79 10.01 -2.19 -0.26
N ALA A 80 9.77 -3.49 -0.04
CA ALA A 80 8.48 -4.01 0.40
C ALA A 80 8.01 -3.32 1.69
N ILE A 81 8.89 -3.27 2.71
CA ILE A 81 8.66 -2.57 3.96
C ILE A 81 8.31 -1.10 3.71
N GLY A 82 9.10 -0.39 2.91
CA GLY A 82 8.86 1.02 2.60
C GLY A 82 7.51 1.26 1.92
N GLY A 83 7.04 0.31 1.11
CA GLY A 83 5.74 0.37 0.43
C GLY A 83 4.56 0.44 1.41
N PHE A 84 4.54 -0.38 2.46
CA PHE A 84 3.42 -0.42 3.43
C PHE A 84 3.71 0.32 4.75
N LEU A 85 4.93 0.81 4.96
CA LEU A 85 5.31 1.52 6.18
C LEU A 85 4.40 2.73 6.47
N PRO A 86 4.04 3.58 5.47
CA PRO A 86 3.14 4.70 5.73
C PRO A 86 1.79 4.28 6.28
N ASP A 87 1.20 3.18 5.79
CA ASP A 87 -0.07 2.68 6.30
C ASP A 87 0.05 2.33 7.79
N ILE A 88 1.08 1.57 8.19
CA ILE A 88 1.26 1.16 9.60
C ILE A 88 1.52 2.36 10.51
N VAL A 89 2.29 3.34 10.06
CA VAL A 89 2.64 4.50 10.87
C VAL A 89 1.47 5.48 10.98
N LEU A 90 0.72 5.67 9.90
CA LEU A 90 -0.31 6.72 9.81
C LEU A 90 -1.70 6.23 10.23
N LEU A 91 -2.02 4.93 10.12
CA LEU A 91 -3.29 4.36 10.57
C LEU A 91 -3.57 4.63 12.06
N PRO A 92 -2.65 4.39 13.01
CA PRO A 92 -2.86 4.69 14.42
C PRO A 92 -3.06 6.19 14.68
N LEU A 93 -2.56 7.03 13.77
CA LEU A 93 -2.61 8.49 13.87
C LEU A 93 -3.87 9.10 13.26
N VAL A 94 -4.89 8.30 12.89
CA VAL A 94 -6.11 8.78 12.22
C VAL A 94 -6.82 9.93 12.93
N LYS A 95 -6.68 10.05 14.25
CA LYS A 95 -7.26 11.14 15.06
C LYS A 95 -6.46 12.45 15.02
N THR A 96 -5.26 12.44 14.44
CA THR A 96 -4.38 13.61 14.32
C THR A 96 -4.60 14.34 13.00
N LYS A 97 -4.09 15.57 12.89
CA LYS A 97 -4.07 16.32 11.62
C LYS A 97 -3.36 15.54 10.50
N LEU A 98 -2.32 14.79 10.84
CA LEU A 98 -1.55 14.01 9.88
C LEU A 98 -2.32 12.78 9.38
N GLY A 99 -2.95 12.01 10.28
CA GLY A 99 -3.74 10.85 9.89
C GLY A 99 -5.02 11.23 9.15
N THR A 100 -5.71 12.30 9.57
CA THR A 100 -6.87 12.82 8.82
C THR A 100 -6.49 13.31 7.42
N TRP A 101 -5.33 13.97 7.27
CA TRP A 101 -4.79 14.33 5.96
C TRP A 101 -4.54 13.10 5.09
N HIS A 102 -3.96 12.04 5.66
CA HIS A 102 -3.68 10.79 4.96
C HIS A 102 -4.96 10.08 4.51
N VAL A 103 -5.93 9.88 5.40
CA VAL A 103 -7.23 9.26 5.05
C VAL A 103 -7.98 10.06 4.00
N LYS A 104 -7.96 11.40 4.08
CA LYS A 104 -8.59 12.27 3.07
C LYS A 104 -7.99 12.03 1.68
N ARG A 105 -6.68 11.77 1.58
CA ARG A 105 -6.01 11.40 0.33
C ARG A 105 -6.36 10.01 -0.21
N GLN A 106 -6.89 9.11 0.61
CA GLN A 106 -7.30 7.79 0.14
C GLN A 106 -8.77 7.78 -0.32
N SER A 107 -9.58 8.72 0.18
CA SER A 107 -11.04 8.80 -0.06
C SER A 107 -11.50 9.22 -1.46
N HIS A 108 -10.60 9.40 -2.45
CA HIS A 108 -10.96 10.00 -3.75
C HIS A 108 -11.99 9.18 -4.53
N GLY A 109 -11.83 7.85 -4.60
CA GLY A 109 -12.79 7.00 -5.33
C GLY A 109 -14.13 6.83 -4.63
N GLN A 110 -14.12 6.91 -3.30
CA GLN A 110 -15.34 6.79 -2.50
C GLN A 110 -16.29 7.97 -2.74
N LYS A 111 -15.74 9.19 -2.81
CA LYS A 111 -16.53 10.40 -3.10
C LYS A 111 -17.22 10.36 -4.45
N ILE A 112 -16.53 9.86 -5.47
CA ILE A 112 -17.11 9.71 -6.82
C ILE A 112 -18.23 8.66 -6.79
N LYS A 113 -18.02 7.52 -6.11
CA LYS A 113 -19.05 6.49 -5.98
C LYS A 113 -20.29 7.01 -5.25
N ASP A 114 -20.10 7.72 -4.14
CA ASP A 114 -21.20 8.28 -3.36
C ASP A 114 -22.00 9.31 -4.19
N ALA A 115 -21.31 10.17 -4.96
CA ALA A 115 -21.95 11.12 -5.89
C ALA A 115 -22.74 10.44 -7.02
N LEU A 116 -22.28 9.29 -7.53
CA LEU A 116 -23.01 8.55 -8.58
C LEU A 116 -24.29 7.87 -8.05
N VAL A 117 -24.31 7.48 -6.78
CA VAL A 117 -25.50 6.88 -6.12
C VAL A 117 -26.57 7.94 -5.83
N GLU A 118 -26.19 9.19 -5.54
CA GLU A 118 -27.15 10.27 -5.28
C GLU A 118 -27.92 10.74 -6.53
N VAL A 119 -27.46 10.39 -7.72
CA VAL A 119 -28.02 10.84 -9.01
C VAL A 119 -28.78 9.72 -9.74
N SER A 120 -28.78 8.48 -9.20
CA SER A 120 -29.47 7.29 -9.75
C SER A 120 -30.74 6.97 -8.99
#